data_AF-A0A356M3C5-F1
#
_entry.id   AF-A0A356M3C5-F1
#
_cell.length_a   1.000
_cell.length_b   1.000
_cell.length_c   1.000
_cell.angle_alpha   90.00
_cell.angle_beta   90.00
_cell.angle_gamma   90.00
#
_symmetry.space_group_name_H-M   'P 1'
#
loop_
_entity.id
_entity.type
_entity.pdbx_description
1 polymer ?
#
loop_
_entity_poly.entity_id
_entity_poly.type
_entity_poly.pdbx_seq_one_letter_code
_entity_poly.pdbx_strand_id
1 'polypeptide(L)'
;MDFLEGFLLGPIWSDTEYETRRHAGFYWLIGWIACAVFAWMLAFPEKAPSWMGMPHYLPILIAIVIALGSPFAGRYYYRLNFFLKILILLLEILKFGMAFLALFQYLLPKYSLDLDALPQDILEYINQTIAKTTDYFAEVGEGLGMLLGIVSGGLLIVLTFVGGLLLATLIPIIYLAALKLIQRGIDMLARLALIREVE
;
A
#
# COMPACT_ATOMS: atom_id res chain seq x y z
N MET A 1 7.40 -20.22 -8.84
CA MET A 1 7.66 -18.79 -9.09
C MET A 1 6.37 -18.08 -9.54
N ASP A 2 5.27 -18.83 -9.56
CA ASP A 2 4.12 -18.64 -10.43
C ASP A 2 3.14 -17.62 -9.86
N PHE A 3 3.07 -17.51 -8.53
CA PHE A 3 2.22 -16.53 -7.86
C PHE A 3 2.67 -15.08 -8.07
N LEU A 4 3.97 -14.78 -7.88
CA LEU A 4 4.48 -13.41 -8.04
C LEU A 4 4.39 -12.95 -9.51
N GLU A 5 4.68 -13.87 -10.42
CA GLU A 5 4.52 -13.66 -11.86
C GLU A 5 3.05 -13.36 -12.19
N GLY A 6 2.11 -14.17 -11.70
CA GLY A 6 0.68 -13.94 -11.91
C GLY A 6 0.15 -12.69 -11.24
N PHE A 7 0.70 -12.33 -10.08
CA PHE A 7 0.39 -11.06 -9.47
C PHE A 7 0.83 -9.92 -10.38
N LEU A 8 2.09 -9.88 -10.82
CA LEU A 8 2.64 -8.77 -11.61
C LEU A 8 2.01 -8.66 -13.01
N LEU A 9 1.96 -9.77 -13.76
CA LEU A 9 1.45 -9.82 -15.13
C LEU A 9 -0.07 -9.77 -15.22
N GLY A 10 -0.77 -10.16 -14.15
CA GLY A 10 -2.22 -10.25 -14.12
C GLY A 10 -2.75 -11.58 -14.64
N PRO A 11 -4.04 -11.86 -14.39
CA PRO A 11 -4.62 -13.19 -14.62
C PRO A 11 -4.75 -13.57 -16.10
N ILE A 12 -4.77 -12.60 -17.02
CA ILE A 12 -4.95 -12.86 -18.46
C ILE A 12 -3.69 -13.46 -19.09
N TRP A 13 -2.53 -13.12 -18.54
CA TRP A 13 -1.22 -13.49 -19.10
C TRP A 13 -0.44 -14.48 -18.22
N SER A 14 -1.06 -14.97 -17.15
CA SER A 14 -0.46 -15.87 -16.17
C SER A 14 -1.12 -17.24 -16.20
N ASP A 15 -0.34 -18.28 -15.91
CA ASP A 15 -0.83 -19.65 -15.77
C ASP A 15 -1.81 -19.82 -14.57
N THR A 16 -2.56 -20.91 -14.64
CA THR A 16 -3.79 -21.31 -13.91
C THR A 16 -3.77 -21.22 -12.38
N GLU A 17 -2.62 -21.19 -11.71
CA GLU A 17 -2.56 -21.12 -10.24
C GLU A 17 -3.02 -19.76 -9.68
N TYR A 18 -2.72 -18.65 -10.36
CA TYR A 18 -3.12 -17.32 -9.86
C TYR A 18 -4.63 -17.05 -10.02
N GLU A 19 -5.26 -17.68 -11.00
CA GLU A 19 -6.71 -17.53 -11.25
C GLU A 19 -7.56 -18.29 -10.21
N THR A 20 -7.03 -19.38 -9.65
CA THR A 20 -7.79 -20.29 -8.78
C THR A 20 -7.75 -19.93 -7.29
N ARG A 21 -6.78 -19.14 -6.82
CA ARG A 21 -6.65 -18.78 -5.40
C ARG A 21 -6.66 -17.27 -5.16
N ARG A 22 -7.50 -16.82 -4.22
CA ARG A 22 -7.54 -15.43 -3.76
C ARG A 22 -6.44 -15.17 -2.75
N HIS A 23 -5.48 -14.32 -3.09
CA HIS A 23 -4.34 -13.99 -2.22
C HIS A 23 -4.48 -12.61 -1.58
N ALA A 24 -5.54 -12.42 -0.79
CA ALA A 24 -5.81 -11.16 -0.09
C ALA A 24 -4.65 -10.71 0.82
N GLY A 25 -3.95 -11.66 1.44
CA GLY A 25 -2.80 -11.37 2.31
C GLY A 25 -1.65 -10.62 1.62
N PHE A 26 -1.50 -10.77 0.29
CA PHE A 26 -0.43 -10.08 -0.44
C PHE A 26 -0.73 -8.59 -0.63
N TYR A 27 -2.01 -8.21 -0.75
CA TYR A 27 -2.43 -6.80 -0.76
C TYR A 27 -2.10 -6.14 0.57
N TRP A 28 -2.40 -6.83 1.68
CA TRP A 28 -2.02 -6.36 3.01
C TRP A 28 -0.51 -6.20 3.14
N LEU A 29 0.27 -7.22 2.76
CA LEU A 29 1.74 -7.16 2.83
C LEU A 29 2.30 -5.95 2.06
N ILE A 30 1.86 -5.72 0.82
CA ILE A 30 2.29 -4.55 0.03
C ILE A 30 1.81 -3.25 0.68
N GLY A 31 0.58 -3.22 1.21
CA GLY A 31 0.05 -2.07 1.95
C GLY A 31 0.90 -1.70 3.16
N TRP A 32 1.29 -2.70 3.96
CA TRP A 32 2.20 -2.53 5.10
C TRP A 32 3.59 -2.03 4.68
N ILE A 33 4.15 -2.61 3.62
CA ILE A 33 5.44 -2.15 3.06
C ILE A 33 5.32 -0.70 2.59
N ALA A 34 4.25 -0.35 1.87
CA ALA A 34 4.01 1.01 1.41
C ALA A 34 3.84 2.00 2.57
N CYS A 35 3.10 1.64 3.62
CA CYS A 35 2.99 2.44 4.84
C CYS A 35 4.33 2.61 5.55
N ALA A 36 5.15 1.55 5.64
CA ALA A 36 6.47 1.63 6.27
C ALA A 36 7.40 2.55 5.48
N VAL A 37 7.41 2.45 4.15
CA VAL A 37 8.17 3.35 3.28
C VAL A 37 7.67 4.80 3.42
N PHE A 38 6.35 5.00 3.41
CA PHE A 38 5.77 6.34 3.59
C PHE A 38 6.14 6.95 4.95
N ALA A 39 6.00 6.19 6.04
CA ALA A 39 6.38 6.64 7.38
C ALA A 39 7.88 6.95 7.48
N TRP A 40 8.73 6.12 6.85
CA TRP A 40 10.16 6.38 6.75
C TRP A 40 10.47 7.70 6.03
N MET A 41 9.79 7.96 4.91
CA MET A 41 9.97 9.21 4.15
C MET A 41 9.46 10.44 4.90
N LEU A 42 8.41 10.27 5.72
CA LEU A 42 7.88 11.33 6.57
C LEU A 42 8.85 11.65 7.73
N ALA A 43 9.48 10.63 8.31
CA ALA A 43 10.43 10.80 9.41
C ALA A 43 11.81 11.29 8.95
N PHE A 44 12.24 10.95 7.74
CA PHE A 44 13.55 11.32 7.19
C PHE A 44 13.42 11.96 5.80
N PRO A 45 12.82 13.16 5.70
CA PRO A 45 12.61 13.83 4.41
C PRO A 45 13.91 14.08 3.64
N GLU A 46 15.02 14.30 4.35
CA GLU A 46 16.35 14.48 3.77
C GLU A 46 16.92 13.22 3.09
N LYS A 47 16.41 12.04 3.44
CA LYS A 47 16.77 10.75 2.82
C LYS A 47 15.83 10.34 1.70
N ALA A 48 14.84 11.18 1.37
CA ALA A 48 13.94 10.89 0.27
C ALA A 48 14.73 10.73 -1.05
N PRO A 49 14.43 9.72 -1.87
CA PRO A 49 15.12 9.51 -3.13
C PRO A 49 14.92 10.72 -4.05
N SER A 50 15.93 11.03 -4.86
CA SER A 50 15.92 12.19 -5.78
C SER A 50 14.72 12.20 -6.74
N TRP A 51 14.13 11.03 -7.00
CA TRP A 51 12.95 10.87 -7.84
C TRP A 51 11.69 11.52 -7.25
N MET A 52 11.65 11.76 -5.93
CA MET A 52 10.57 12.52 -5.30
C MET A 52 10.51 13.98 -5.75
N GLY A 53 11.65 14.56 -6.13
CA GLY A 53 11.73 15.93 -6.64
C GLY A 53 11.31 16.09 -8.11
N MET A 54 10.99 14.99 -8.80
CA MET A 54 10.53 15.06 -10.19
C MET A 54 9.13 15.67 -10.28
N PRO A 55 8.75 16.26 -11.44
CA PRO A 55 7.39 16.74 -11.65
C PRO A 55 6.35 15.64 -11.42
N HIS A 56 5.27 15.97 -10.72
CA HIS A 56 4.22 15.02 -10.29
C HIS A 56 3.61 14.20 -11.42
N TYR A 57 3.56 14.74 -12.64
CA TYR A 57 3.01 14.03 -13.80
C TYR A 57 3.96 12.93 -14.33
N LEU A 58 5.24 12.98 -14.02
CA LEU A 58 6.25 12.12 -14.63
C LEU A 58 6.14 10.64 -14.17
N PRO A 59 6.03 10.32 -12.86
CA PRO A 59 5.83 8.93 -12.44
C PRO A 59 4.51 8.35 -12.97
N ILE A 60 3.46 9.17 -13.04
CA ILE A 60 2.17 8.79 -13.62
C ILE A 60 2.34 8.43 -15.10
N LEU A 61 3.02 9.28 -15.87
CA LEU A 61 3.28 9.06 -17.30
C LEU A 61 4.07 7.77 -17.52
N ILE A 62 5.15 7.55 -16.75
CA ILE A 62 5.97 6.33 -16.85
C ILE A 62 5.13 5.10 -16.53
N ALA A 63 4.33 5.14 -15.45
CA ALA A 63 3.46 4.04 -15.08
C ALA A 63 2.44 3.72 -16.18
N ILE A 64 1.84 4.75 -16.81
CA ILE A 64 0.91 4.58 -17.94
C ILE A 64 1.60 3.97 -19.15
N VAL A 65 2.78 4.48 -19.54
CA VAL A 65 3.52 3.96 -20.69
C VAL A 65 3.88 2.48 -20.48
N ILE A 66 4.35 2.11 -19.30
CA ILE A 66 4.64 0.70 -18.99
C ILE A 66 3.35 -0.13 -18.96
N ALA A 67 2.26 0.39 -18.38
CA ALA A 67 0.97 -0.30 -18.35
C ALA A 67 0.41 -0.58 -19.76
N LEU A 68 0.57 0.35 -20.70
CA LEU A 68 0.17 0.16 -22.10
C LEU A 68 1.10 -0.80 -22.86
N GLY A 69 2.38 -0.86 -22.48
CA GLY A 69 3.35 -1.83 -23.02
C GLY A 69 3.21 -3.25 -22.46
N SER A 70 2.68 -3.39 -21.23
CA SER A 70 2.53 -4.66 -20.49
C SER A 70 1.85 -5.78 -21.31
N PRO A 71 0.73 -5.56 -22.01
CA PRO A 71 0.08 -6.63 -22.80
C PRO A 71 0.99 -7.22 -23.89
N PHE A 72 1.83 -6.40 -24.51
CA PHE A 72 2.76 -6.86 -25.55
C PHE A 72 3.87 -7.73 -24.95
N ALA A 73 4.40 -7.33 -23.79
CA ALA A 73 5.39 -8.11 -23.06
C ALA A 73 4.79 -9.43 -22.53
N GLY A 74 3.59 -9.37 -21.96
CA GLY A 74 2.85 -10.52 -21.43
C GLY A 74 2.56 -11.58 -22.48
N ARG A 75 2.19 -11.17 -23.71
CA ARG A 75 1.93 -12.09 -24.83
C ARG A 75 3.11 -13.03 -25.15
N TYR A 76 4.34 -12.51 -25.10
CA TYR A 76 5.53 -13.29 -25.43
C TYR A 76 6.22 -13.89 -24.21
N TYR A 77 5.84 -13.49 -23.00
CA TYR A 77 6.51 -13.80 -21.74
C TYR A 77 6.96 -15.27 -21.62
N TYR A 78 6.06 -16.23 -21.84
CA TYR A 78 6.37 -17.66 -21.70
C TYR A 78 7.32 -18.22 -22.78
N ARG A 79 7.45 -17.54 -23.92
CA ARG A 79 8.33 -17.94 -25.03
C ARG A 79 9.75 -17.36 -24.92
N LEU A 80 9.97 -16.45 -23.96
CA LEU A 80 11.24 -15.76 -23.80
C LEU A 80 12.21 -16.52 -22.89
N ASN A 81 13.51 -16.25 -23.10
CA ASN A 81 14.58 -16.75 -22.24
C ASN A 81 14.47 -16.18 -20.81
N PHE A 82 15.04 -16.91 -19.84
CA PHE A 82 14.99 -16.55 -18.42
C PHE A 82 15.37 -15.10 -18.11
N PHE A 83 16.44 -14.58 -18.73
CA PHE A 83 16.89 -13.20 -18.53
C PHE A 83 15.86 -12.15 -18.99
N LEU A 84 15.17 -12.40 -20.11
CA LEU A 84 14.14 -11.50 -20.62
C LEU A 84 12.87 -11.56 -19.75
N LYS A 85 12.54 -12.72 -19.18
CA LYS A 85 11.45 -12.82 -18.19
C LYS A 85 11.72 -11.94 -16.97
N ILE A 86 12.93 -12.01 -16.41
CA ILE A 86 13.33 -11.14 -15.28
C ILE A 86 13.20 -9.67 -15.66
N LEU A 87 13.65 -9.28 -16.85
CA LEU A 87 13.55 -7.90 -17.31
C LEU A 87 12.08 -7.42 -17.37
N ILE A 88 11.18 -8.26 -17.88
CA ILE A 88 9.74 -7.94 -17.92
C ILE A 88 9.19 -7.81 -16.50
N LEU A 89 9.49 -8.74 -15.59
CA LEU A 89 9.05 -8.64 -14.20
C LEU A 89 9.58 -7.39 -13.49
N LEU A 90 10.82 -6.97 -13.79
CA LEU A 90 11.38 -5.72 -13.28
C LEU A 90 10.63 -4.49 -13.83
N LEU A 91 10.24 -4.49 -15.10
CA LEU A 91 9.40 -3.42 -15.66
C LEU A 91 8.03 -3.39 -14.99
N GLU A 92 7.42 -4.53 -14.71
CA GLU A 92 6.16 -4.61 -13.97
C GLU A 92 6.29 -4.09 -12.54
N ILE A 93 7.37 -4.45 -11.85
CA ILE A 93 7.68 -3.89 -10.52
C ILE A 93 7.86 -2.38 -10.60
N LEU A 94 8.59 -1.89 -11.62
CA LEU A 94 8.81 -0.46 -11.84
C LEU A 94 7.50 0.28 -12.09
N LYS A 95 6.57 -0.29 -12.85
CA LYS A 95 5.23 0.26 -13.07
C LYS A 95 4.50 0.50 -11.75
N PHE A 96 4.44 -0.50 -10.88
CA PHE A 96 3.80 -0.36 -9.57
C PHE A 96 4.58 0.61 -8.67
N GLY A 97 5.91 0.56 -8.70
CA GLY A 97 6.77 1.48 -7.95
C GLY A 97 6.54 2.94 -8.34
N MET A 98 6.42 3.24 -9.63
CA MET A 98 6.13 4.58 -10.15
C MET A 98 4.72 5.05 -9.78
N ALA A 99 3.74 4.15 -9.78
CA ALA A 99 2.40 4.48 -9.32
C ALA A 99 2.38 4.81 -7.81
N PHE A 100 3.04 3.99 -6.98
CA PHE A 100 3.19 4.30 -5.55
C PHE A 100 4.00 5.57 -5.30
N LEU A 101 5.01 5.86 -6.11
CA LEU A 101 5.75 7.12 -6.05
C LEU A 101 4.82 8.31 -6.30
N ALA A 102 3.94 8.24 -7.30
CA ALA A 102 2.93 9.27 -7.56
C ALA A 102 1.97 9.43 -6.37
N LEU A 103 1.54 8.33 -5.76
CA LEU A 103 0.72 8.37 -4.54
C LEU A 103 1.46 9.08 -3.40
N PHE A 104 2.73 8.76 -3.18
CA PHE A 104 3.53 9.38 -2.12
C PHE A 104 3.79 10.86 -2.38
N GLN A 105 4.09 11.26 -3.62
CA GLN A 105 4.20 12.68 -4.00
C GLN A 105 2.90 13.45 -3.71
N TYR A 106 1.74 12.82 -3.89
CA TYR A 106 0.45 13.44 -3.59
C TYR A 106 0.14 13.51 -2.09
N LEU A 107 0.52 12.48 -1.32
CA LEU A 107 0.20 12.39 0.11
C LEU A 107 1.19 13.13 0.99
N LEU A 108 2.50 13.01 0.76
CA LEU A 108 3.55 13.59 1.61
C LEU A 108 3.35 15.08 1.93
N PRO A 109 3.05 16.00 0.98
CA PRO A 109 2.88 17.42 1.31
C PRO A 109 1.65 17.72 2.19
N LYS A 110 0.73 16.75 2.36
CA LYS A 110 -0.47 16.90 3.19
C LYS A 110 -0.24 16.52 4.65
N TYR A 111 0.88 15.88 4.95
CA TYR A 111 1.22 15.44 6.30
C TYR A 111 2.54 16.10 6.71
N SER A 112 2.49 16.81 7.83
CA SER A 112 3.69 17.29 8.53
C SER A 112 3.79 16.53 9.85
N LEU A 113 4.94 15.92 10.11
CA LEU A 113 5.22 15.23 11.36
C LEU A 113 6.28 16.02 12.11
N ASP A 114 5.93 16.52 13.30
CA ASP A 114 6.91 17.11 14.22
C ASP A 114 7.46 15.98 15.11
N LEU A 115 8.66 15.51 14.78
CA LEU A 115 9.32 14.43 15.52
C LEU A 115 9.76 14.86 16.92
N ASP A 116 9.94 16.15 17.16
CA ASP A 116 10.42 16.67 18.45
C ASP A 116 9.26 16.71 19.46
N ALA A 117 8.06 17.08 18.99
CA ALA A 117 6.85 17.09 19.82
C ALA A 117 6.22 15.69 20.02
N LEU A 118 6.45 14.76 19.07
CA LEU A 118 5.76 13.47 19.03
C LEU A 118 5.83 12.65 20.34
N PRO A 119 6.97 12.52 21.06
CA PRO A 119 7.01 11.80 22.33
C PRO A 119 6.11 12.45 23.40
N GLN A 120 6.09 13.77 23.46
CA GLN A 120 5.27 14.51 24.41
C GLN A 120 3.78 14.40 24.06
N ASP A 121 3.43 14.52 22.78
CA ASP A 121 2.05 14.38 22.30
C ASP A 121 1.48 12.99 22.60
N ILE A 122 2.28 11.93 22.43
CA ILE A 122 1.88 10.57 22.78
C ILE A 122 1.65 10.42 24.29
N LEU A 123 2.56 10.93 25.12
CA LEU A 123 2.41 10.86 26.58
C LEU A 123 1.18 11.65 27.04
N GLU A 124 0.94 12.83 26.49
CA GLU A 124 -0.22 13.63 26.80
C GLU A 124 -1.51 12.91 26.38
N TYR A 125 -1.55 12.34 25.18
CA TYR A 125 -2.68 11.54 24.71
C TYR A 125 -2.97 10.34 25.65
N ILE A 126 -1.93 9.61 26.05
CA ILE A 126 -2.05 8.47 26.99
C ILE A 126 -2.62 8.94 28.33
N ASN A 127 -2.06 10.01 28.90
CA ASN A 127 -2.48 10.55 30.19
C ASN A 127 -3.94 11.05 30.14
N GLN A 128 -4.31 11.81 29.10
CA GLN A 128 -5.67 12.29 28.90
C GLN A 128 -6.66 11.14 28.72
N THR A 129 -6.26 10.07 28.02
CA THR A 129 -7.12 8.91 27.78
C THR A 129 -7.35 8.13 29.07
N ILE A 130 -6.29 7.85 29.83
CA ILE A 130 -6.40 7.17 31.14
C ILE A 130 -7.20 8.02 32.13
N ALA A 131 -6.99 9.33 32.17
CA ALA A 131 -7.76 10.22 33.05
C ALA A 131 -9.26 10.16 32.72
N LYS A 132 -9.63 10.32 31.44
CA LYS A 132 -11.03 10.26 30.99
C LYS A 132 -11.69 8.92 31.31
N THR A 133 -11.01 7.80 31.10
CA THR A 133 -11.57 6.48 31.43
C THR A 133 -11.64 6.25 32.92
N THR A 134 -10.66 6.72 33.69
CA THR A 134 -10.68 6.63 35.16
C THR A 134 -11.83 7.43 35.76
N ASP A 135 -12.03 8.68 35.30
CA ASP A 135 -13.15 9.52 35.75
C ASP A 135 -14.50 8.88 35.43
N TYR A 136 -14.65 8.30 34.24
CA TYR A 136 -15.87 7.59 33.83
C TYR A 136 -16.20 6.40 34.74
N PHE A 137 -15.20 5.63 35.17
CA PHE A 137 -15.42 4.46 36.04
C PHE A 137 -15.39 4.78 37.54
N ALA A 138 -14.86 5.93 37.96
CA ALA A 138 -14.86 6.36 39.36
C ALA A 138 -16.30 6.49 39.92
N GLU A 139 -17.27 6.83 39.07
CA GLU A 139 -18.70 6.90 39.42
C GLU A 139 -19.31 5.53 39.77
N VAL A 140 -18.68 4.43 39.35
CA VAL A 140 -19.19 3.05 39.52
C VAL A 140 -18.66 2.39 40.80
N GLY A 141 -17.65 2.98 41.46
CA GLY A 141 -17.13 2.56 42.77
C GLY A 141 -15.66 2.94 42.95
N GLU A 142 -15.31 3.62 44.05
CA GLU A 142 -14.02 4.31 44.21
C GLU A 142 -12.78 3.42 43.91
N GLY A 143 -12.61 2.27 44.56
CA GLY A 143 -11.40 1.46 44.39
C GLY A 143 -11.37 0.57 43.14
N LEU A 144 -12.47 -0.14 42.86
CA LEU A 144 -12.57 -1.05 41.70
C LEU A 144 -12.76 -0.27 40.39
N GLY A 145 -13.48 0.84 40.42
CA GLY A 145 -13.70 1.72 39.28
C GLY A 145 -12.41 2.35 38.75
N MET A 146 -11.52 2.81 39.65
CA MET A 146 -10.22 3.32 39.21
C MET A 146 -9.37 2.25 38.51
N LEU A 147 -9.34 1.02 39.03
CA LEU A 147 -8.58 -0.08 38.42
C LEU A 147 -9.14 -0.44 37.04
N LEU A 148 -10.47 -0.52 36.90
CA LEU A 148 -11.13 -0.73 35.61
C LEU A 148 -10.89 0.42 34.62
N GLY A 149 -10.86 1.66 35.11
CA GLY A 149 -10.54 2.85 34.33
C GLY A 149 -9.14 2.82 33.72
N ILE A 150 -8.14 2.41 34.48
CA ILE A 150 -6.76 2.26 33.98
C ILE A 150 -6.67 1.14 32.93
N VAL A 151 -7.26 -0.03 33.22
CA VAL A 151 -7.22 -1.18 32.28
C VAL A 151 -7.95 -0.85 30.98
N SER A 152 -9.15 -0.26 31.07
CA SER A 152 -9.93 0.14 29.90
C SER A 152 -9.26 1.26 29.10
N GLY A 153 -8.67 2.25 29.78
CA GLY A 153 -7.88 3.31 29.14
C GLY A 153 -6.69 2.76 28.37
N GLY A 154 -5.91 1.87 28.99
CA GLY A 154 -4.81 1.18 28.33
C GLY A 154 -5.28 0.38 27.09
N LEU A 155 -6.39 -0.34 27.20
CA LEU A 155 -6.96 -1.09 26.09
C LEU A 155 -7.45 -0.16 24.96
N LEU A 156 -8.07 0.97 25.29
CA LEU A 156 -8.53 1.97 24.32
C LEU A 156 -7.37 2.59 23.54
N ILE A 157 -6.25 2.88 24.22
CA ILE A 157 -5.04 3.38 23.59
C ILE A 157 -4.54 2.37 22.55
N VAL A 158 -4.38 1.10 22.96
CA VAL A 158 -3.92 0.02 22.05
C VAL A 158 -4.86 -0.12 20.85
N LEU A 159 -6.17 -0.15 21.08
CA LEU A 159 -7.17 -0.23 20.01
C LEU A 159 -7.10 0.97 19.06
N THR A 160 -6.86 2.17 19.58
CA THR A 160 -6.77 3.37 18.76
C THR A 160 -5.52 3.34 17.87
N PHE A 161 -4.37 2.96 18.41
CA PHE A 161 -3.14 2.85 17.61
C PHE A 161 -3.24 1.73 16.57
N VAL A 162 -3.68 0.53 16.97
CA VAL A 162 -3.84 -0.60 16.04
C VAL A 162 -4.89 -0.28 14.98
N GLY A 163 -6.03 0.29 15.37
CA GLY A 163 -7.10 0.70 14.46
C GLY A 163 -6.64 1.79 13.48
N GLY A 164 -5.95 2.81 13.98
CA GLY A 164 -5.37 3.87 13.15
C GLY A 164 -4.36 3.33 12.14
N LEU A 165 -3.52 2.37 12.55
CA LEU A 165 -2.56 1.73 11.65
C LEU A 165 -3.28 0.90 10.57
N LEU A 166 -4.26 0.09 10.95
CA LEU A 166 -5.07 -0.66 9.98
C LEU A 166 -5.78 0.27 8.99
N LEU A 167 -6.36 1.38 9.47
CA LEU A 167 -7.00 2.37 8.60
C LEU A 167 -5.99 3.03 7.64
N ALA A 168 -4.79 3.36 8.12
CA ALA A 168 -3.72 3.90 7.28
C ALA A 168 -3.32 2.93 6.16
N THR A 169 -3.30 1.62 6.43
CA THR A 169 -3.00 0.59 5.42
C THR A 169 -4.09 0.41 4.36
N LEU A 170 -5.33 0.86 4.61
CA LEU A 170 -6.39 0.76 3.61
C LEU A 170 -6.10 1.62 2.38
N ILE A 171 -5.46 2.79 2.54
CA ILE A 171 -5.13 3.68 1.43
C ILE A 171 -4.25 2.99 0.38
N PRO A 172 -3.06 2.45 0.70
CA PRO A 172 -2.22 1.77 -0.29
C PRO A 172 -2.87 0.48 -0.81
N ILE A 173 -3.68 -0.23 0.00
CA ILE A 173 -4.42 -1.43 -0.45
C ILE A 173 -5.44 -1.07 -1.53
N ILE A 174 -6.27 -0.07 -1.28
CA ILE A 174 -7.29 0.41 -2.22
C ILE A 174 -6.61 0.93 -3.49
N TYR A 175 -5.51 1.67 -3.34
CA TYR A 175 -4.74 2.16 -4.47
C TYR A 175 -4.18 1.02 -5.33
N LEU A 176 -3.57 0.01 -4.71
CA LEU A 176 -3.07 -1.18 -5.40
C LEU A 176 -4.20 -1.94 -6.11
N ALA A 177 -5.35 -2.11 -5.46
CA ALA A 177 -6.51 -2.74 -6.06
C ALA A 177 -7.02 -1.97 -7.28
N ALA A 178 -7.04 -0.63 -7.22
CA ALA A 178 -7.40 0.22 -8.35
C ALA A 178 -6.40 0.06 -9.51
N LEU A 179 -5.10 0.03 -9.24
CA LEU A 179 -4.08 -0.19 -10.27
C LEU A 179 -4.25 -1.56 -10.95
N LYS A 180 -4.52 -2.62 -10.18
CA LYS A 180 -4.79 -3.96 -10.73
C LYS A 180 -6.05 -3.99 -11.59
N LEU A 181 -7.10 -3.27 -11.17
CA LEU A 181 -8.33 -3.14 -11.95
C LEU A 181 -8.07 -2.45 -13.29
N ILE A 182 -7.30 -1.35 -13.28
CA ILE A 182 -6.89 -0.62 -14.49
C ILE A 182 -6.07 -1.53 -15.41
N GLN A 183 -5.06 -2.23 -14.87
CA GLN A 183 -4.25 -3.18 -15.64
C GLN A 183 -5.13 -4.24 -16.31
N ARG A 184 -6.05 -4.86 -15.55
CA ARG A 184 -6.99 -5.85 -16.11
C ARG A 184 -7.84 -5.27 -17.23
N GLY A 185 -8.28 -4.02 -17.11
CA GLY A 185 -9.00 -3.31 -18.17
C GLY A 185 -8.15 -3.14 -19.44
N ILE A 186 -6.90 -2.70 -19.29
CA ILE A 186 -5.95 -2.54 -20.40
C ILE A 186 -5.67 -3.89 -21.06
N ASP A 187 -5.40 -4.93 -20.29
CA ASP A 187 -5.15 -6.29 -20.78
C ASP A 187 -6.35 -6.85 -21.54
N MET A 188 -7.56 -6.62 -21.04
CA MET A 188 -8.79 -7.05 -21.70
C MET A 188 -9.01 -6.33 -23.04
N LEU A 189 -8.76 -5.01 -23.09
CA LEU A 189 -8.83 -4.24 -24.33
C LEU A 189 -7.78 -4.70 -25.34
N ALA A 190 -6.55 -4.94 -24.89
CA ALA A 190 -5.48 -5.45 -25.74
C ALA A 190 -5.83 -6.84 -26.30
N ARG A 191 -6.40 -7.73 -25.47
CA ARG A 191 -6.90 -9.03 -25.91
C ARG A 191 -7.98 -8.90 -26.99
N LEU A 192 -8.96 -8.01 -26.80
CA LEU A 192 -10.04 -7.81 -27.76
C LEU A 192 -9.58 -7.17 -29.08
N ALA A 193 -8.64 -6.22 -29.01
CA ALA A 193 -8.18 -5.47 -30.18
C ALA A 193 -7.11 -6.20 -30.99
N LEU A 194 -6.19 -6.94 -30.35
CA LEU A 194 -5.00 -7.50 -31.01
C LEU A 194 -5.09 -9.00 -31.30
N ILE A 195 -6.00 -9.74 -30.65
CA ILE A 195 -6.10 -11.21 -30.78
C ILE A 195 -7.25 -11.63 -31.71
N ARG A 196 -8.12 -10.70 -32.11
CA ARG A 196 -9.24 -10.98 -33.03
C ARG A 196 -8.81 -11.33 -34.45
N GLU A 197 -7.54 -11.15 -34.82
CA GLU A 197 -7.03 -11.33 -36.19
C GLU A 197 -6.10 -12.56 -36.37
N VAL A 198 -5.98 -13.45 -35.38
CA VAL A 198 -5.06 -14.61 -35.46
C VAL A 198 -5.77 -15.96 -35.28
N GLU A 199 -7.08 -16.00 -35.49
CA GLU A 199 -7.82 -17.27 -35.72
C GLU A 199 -8.20 -17.41 -37.19
#